data_AF-A0AA47N2U8-F1
#
_entry.id   AF-A0AA47N2U8-F1
#
_cell.length_a   1.000
_cell.length_b   1.000
_cell.length_c   1.000
_cell.angle_alpha   90.00
_cell.angle_beta   90.00
_cell.angle_gamma   90.00
#
_symmetry.space_group_name_H-M   'P 1'
#
loop_
_entity.id
_entity.type
_entity.pdbx_description
1 polymer ?
#
loop_
_entity_poly.entity_id
_entity_poly.type
_entity_poly.pdbx_seq_one_letter_code
_entity_poly.pdbx_strand_id
1 'polypeptide(L)'
;MDKTLKCSVFRIKGSVPGNNYVLVPKGSTQSLALTGRYFYLLFRPAPSKYFVVHLDVAVEEGLVVRIAFSNMFKDFKSTATSLQFPFICGAAKDSVYENTAKSAKHDLVGPAPPTVRWTCLSMDLHYILSVYLNRRHSHLKSVKLCSNMAVKNMFTSDLLLDPGLSFSEAKQLGVSSSQGTGPVPRDMSFPVPKGQRWHHLYDYIRCGFMCVCGFYLVLVAQEPNRRTIVAWGFEQIMVIVKFCYLN
;
A
#
# COMPACT_ATOMS: atom_id res chain seq x y z
N MET A 1 0.80 15.24 18.44
CA MET A 1 1.09 13.79 18.59
C MET A 1 -0.14 13.00 18.14
N ASP A 2 0.04 11.93 17.37
CA ASP A 2 -1.05 11.03 17.00
C ASP A 2 -1.44 10.14 18.18
N LYS A 3 -2.74 9.99 18.45
CA LYS A 3 -3.23 9.24 19.62
C LYS A 3 -3.07 7.73 19.47
N THR A 4 -3.21 7.21 18.26
CA THR A 4 -3.11 5.77 17.96
C THR A 4 -1.65 5.33 17.97
N LEU A 5 -0.79 6.06 17.28
CA LEU A 5 0.62 5.72 17.14
C LEU A 5 1.51 6.22 18.29
N LYS A 6 0.99 7.09 19.16
CA LYS A 6 1.73 7.71 20.28
C LYS A 6 3.05 8.36 19.84
N CYS A 7 3.11 8.87 18.61
CA CYS A 7 4.29 9.50 18.04
C CYS A 7 3.90 10.75 17.22
N SER A 8 4.91 11.53 16.82
CA SER A 8 4.72 12.63 15.87
C SER A 8 4.47 12.07 14.47
N VAL A 9 3.58 12.73 13.72
CA VAL A 9 3.23 12.39 12.34
C VAL A 9 3.07 13.68 11.55
N PHE A 10 3.38 13.63 10.26
CA PHE A 10 3.21 14.77 9.35
C PHE A 10 1.78 14.78 8.81
N ARG A 11 1.08 15.90 8.96
CA ARG A 11 -0.29 16.05 8.46
C ARG A 11 -0.29 17.00 7.27
N ILE A 12 -0.56 16.48 6.07
CA ILE A 12 -0.65 17.27 4.86
C ILE A 12 -2.13 17.61 4.66
N LYS A 13 -2.48 18.89 4.82
CA LYS A 13 -3.86 19.38 4.68
C LYS A 13 -3.93 20.42 3.58
N GLY A 14 -5.06 20.45 2.88
CA GLY A 14 -5.30 21.37 1.78
C GLY A 14 -6.70 21.19 1.23
N SER A 15 -7.26 22.25 0.65
CA SER A 15 -8.60 22.22 0.04
C SER A 15 -8.63 21.32 -1.20
N VAL A 16 -7.55 21.31 -1.99
CA VAL A 16 -7.42 20.58 -3.25
C VAL A 16 -6.16 19.70 -3.24
N PRO A 17 -6.26 18.36 -3.32
CA PRO A 17 -5.12 17.45 -3.31
C PRO A 17 -4.04 17.76 -4.36
N GLY A 18 -4.43 18.14 -5.58
CA GLY A 18 -3.47 18.36 -6.68
C GLY A 18 -2.50 19.52 -6.45
N ASN A 19 -2.93 20.55 -5.71
CA ASN A 19 -2.18 21.80 -5.52
C ASN A 19 -1.51 21.91 -4.15
N ASN A 20 -1.93 21.09 -3.18
CA ASN A 20 -1.38 21.07 -1.84
C ASN A 20 -0.62 19.77 -1.64
N TYR A 21 0.71 19.81 -1.67
CA TYR A 21 1.51 18.59 -1.61
C TYR A 21 2.88 18.83 -0.99
N VAL A 22 3.49 17.74 -0.53
CA VAL A 22 4.90 17.66 -0.19
C VAL A 22 5.59 16.89 -1.31
N LEU A 23 6.61 17.49 -1.92
CA LEU A 23 7.44 16.88 -2.95
C LEU A 23 8.86 16.69 -2.43
N VAL A 24 9.39 15.48 -2.57
CA VAL A 24 10.71 15.10 -2.08
C VAL A 24 11.46 14.38 -3.21
N PRO A 25 12.57 14.94 -3.72
CA PRO A 25 13.19 16.23 -3.37
C PRO A 25 12.43 17.41 -3.98
N LYS A 26 12.66 18.63 -3.47
CA LYS A 26 11.93 19.85 -3.91
C LYS A 26 12.16 20.21 -5.38
N GLY A 27 13.36 19.95 -5.92
CA GLY A 27 13.74 20.30 -7.29
C GLY A 27 13.60 19.16 -8.29
N SER A 28 13.21 19.46 -9.53
CA SER A 28 13.10 18.48 -10.63
C SER A 28 14.45 17.90 -11.10
N THR A 29 15.54 18.61 -10.80
CA THR A 29 16.92 18.22 -11.10
C THR A 29 17.51 17.27 -10.05
N GLN A 30 16.91 17.22 -8.85
CA GLN A 30 17.35 16.36 -7.77
C GLN A 30 16.66 14.99 -7.87
N SER A 31 17.32 13.96 -7.36
CA SER A 31 16.80 12.59 -7.27
C SER A 31 17.05 12.05 -5.87
N LEU A 32 16.13 11.26 -5.33
CA LEU A 32 16.36 10.49 -4.10
C LEU A 32 17.37 9.37 -4.29
N ALA A 33 17.51 8.87 -5.52
CA ALA A 33 18.40 7.77 -5.88
C ALA A 33 18.24 6.52 -4.97
N LEU A 34 17.02 6.27 -4.49
CA LEU A 34 16.74 5.11 -3.63
C LEU A 34 16.53 3.87 -4.49
N THR A 35 17.41 2.88 -4.35
CA THR A 35 17.46 1.69 -5.21
C THR A 35 16.64 0.51 -4.68
N GLY A 36 16.06 0.63 -3.49
CA GLY A 36 15.38 -0.49 -2.84
C GLY A 36 14.21 -1.02 -3.67
N ARG A 37 14.11 -2.35 -3.80
CA ARG A 37 13.06 -3.02 -4.59
C ARG A 37 11.63 -2.66 -4.15
N TYR A 38 11.41 -2.58 -2.85
CA TYR A 38 10.12 -2.32 -2.24
C TYR A 38 10.06 -0.90 -1.72
N PHE A 39 9.00 -0.18 -2.07
CA PHE A 39 8.64 1.09 -1.45
C PHE A 39 7.58 0.87 -0.36
N TYR A 40 7.80 1.44 0.81
CA TYR A 40 6.86 1.42 1.92
C TYR A 40 6.35 2.82 2.24
N LEU A 41 5.03 2.95 2.39
CA LEU A 41 4.39 4.16 2.89
C LEU A 41 3.50 3.83 4.10
N LEU A 42 3.78 4.48 5.22
CA LEU A 42 3.00 4.39 6.44
C LEU A 42 2.15 5.65 6.57
N PHE A 43 0.87 5.53 6.26
CA PHE A 43 -0.01 6.68 6.15
C PHE A 43 -1.44 6.37 6.61
N ARG A 44 -2.23 7.43 6.74
CA ARG A 44 -3.66 7.38 7.05
C ARG A 44 -4.35 8.48 6.25
N PRO A 45 -5.24 8.14 5.30
CA PRO A 45 -6.07 9.14 4.62
C PRO A 45 -6.85 10.01 5.62
N ALA A 46 -7.18 11.25 5.26
CA ALA A 46 -8.10 12.04 6.06
C ALA A 46 -9.54 11.51 5.87
N PRO A 47 -10.34 11.37 6.94
CA PRO A 47 -11.73 10.93 6.84
C PRO A 47 -12.55 11.79 5.88
N SER A 48 -13.41 11.14 5.10
CA SER A 48 -14.32 11.78 4.13
C SER A 48 -13.63 12.67 3.09
N LYS A 49 -12.35 12.41 2.80
CA LYS A 49 -11.57 13.16 1.82
C LYS A 49 -10.91 12.23 0.81
N TYR A 50 -10.44 12.85 -0.27
CA TYR A 50 -9.63 12.21 -1.30
C TYR A 50 -8.16 12.54 -1.11
N PHE A 51 -7.30 11.57 -1.40
CA PHE A 51 -5.85 11.71 -1.34
C PHE A 51 -5.21 11.14 -2.61
N VAL A 52 -3.98 11.56 -2.92
CA VAL A 52 -3.18 10.98 -4.02
C VAL A 52 -1.74 10.87 -3.58
N VAL A 53 -1.07 9.80 -3.97
CA VAL A 53 0.39 9.67 -3.87
C VAL A 53 0.94 9.43 -5.27
N HIS A 54 2.04 10.11 -5.60
CA HIS A 54 2.80 9.84 -6.82
C HIS A 54 4.24 9.46 -6.47
N LEU A 55 4.73 8.45 -7.17
CA LEU A 55 6.09 7.96 -7.15
C LEU A 55 6.64 8.12 -8.56
N ASP A 56 7.67 8.94 -8.72
CA ASP A 56 8.39 9.03 -9.99
C ASP A 56 9.57 8.08 -9.90
N VAL A 57 9.54 7.03 -10.72
CA VAL A 57 10.50 5.93 -10.69
C VAL A 57 11.30 5.95 -11.99
N ALA A 58 12.62 6.04 -11.87
CA ALA A 58 13.51 5.94 -13.01
C ALA A 58 13.68 4.47 -13.41
N VAL A 59 13.62 4.20 -14.72
CA VAL A 59 13.95 2.91 -15.32
C VAL A 59 15.37 2.95 -15.89
N GLU A 60 15.98 1.78 -16.11
CA GLU A 60 17.37 1.66 -16.59
C GLU A 60 17.65 2.43 -17.91
N GLU A 61 16.64 2.63 -18.75
CA GLU A 61 16.75 3.36 -20.03
C GLU A 61 16.68 4.89 -19.89
N GLY A 62 16.72 5.42 -18.66
CA GLY A 62 16.67 6.87 -18.40
C GLY A 62 15.29 7.51 -18.49
N LEU A 63 14.26 6.73 -18.85
CA LEU A 63 12.85 7.15 -18.76
C LEU A 63 12.39 7.20 -17.30
N VAL A 64 11.46 8.10 -17.00
CA VAL A 64 10.80 8.17 -15.68
C VAL A 64 9.33 7.78 -15.84
N VAL A 65 8.91 6.77 -15.06
CA VAL A 65 7.53 6.30 -14.98
C VAL A 65 6.89 6.85 -13.72
N ARG A 66 5.71 7.45 -13.85
CA ARG A 66 4.92 7.94 -12.73
C ARG A 66 3.91 6.89 -12.26
N ILE A 67 4.16 6.30 -11.10
CA ILE A 67 3.22 5.40 -10.43
C ILE A 67 2.39 6.23 -9.44
N ALA A 68 1.06 6.16 -9.53
CA ALA A 68 0.18 6.87 -8.63
C ALA A 68 -0.90 5.94 -8.05
N PHE A 69 -1.31 6.19 -6.82
CA PHE A 69 -2.48 5.54 -6.23
C PHE A 69 -3.36 6.53 -5.48
N SER A 70 -4.67 6.31 -5.53
CA SER A 70 -5.66 7.24 -4.98
C SER A 70 -7.02 6.58 -4.84
N ASN A 71 -7.78 7.03 -3.84
CA ASN A 71 -9.21 6.75 -3.72
C ASN A 71 -10.09 7.62 -4.63
N MET A 72 -9.51 8.38 -5.57
CA MET A 72 -10.22 9.04 -6.68
C MET A 72 -10.18 8.22 -7.97
N PHE A 73 -9.23 7.30 -8.12
CA PHE A 73 -9.08 6.51 -9.34
C PHE A 73 -10.06 5.35 -9.28
N LYS A 74 -11.07 5.35 -10.15
CA LYS A 74 -12.09 4.29 -10.22
C LYS A 74 -11.53 3.00 -10.82
N ASP A 75 -10.73 3.17 -11.87
CA ASP A 75 -10.16 2.07 -12.64
C ASP A 75 -8.64 2.17 -12.69
N PHE A 76 -8.01 1.02 -12.90
CA PHE A 76 -6.60 0.98 -13.23
C PHE A 76 -6.37 1.62 -14.60
N LYS A 77 -5.38 2.52 -14.69
CA LYS A 77 -4.95 3.12 -15.96
C LYS A 77 -3.46 2.88 -16.16
N SER A 78 -3.10 2.46 -17.37
CA SER A 78 -1.73 2.26 -17.79
C SER A 78 -1.46 3.03 -19.07
N THR A 79 -0.37 3.79 -19.07
CA THR A 79 0.23 4.41 -20.26
C THR A 79 1.73 4.11 -20.25
N ALA A 80 2.43 4.40 -21.35
CA ALA A 80 3.87 4.13 -21.47
C ALA A 80 4.74 4.77 -20.36
N THR A 81 4.24 5.84 -19.71
CA THR A 81 4.98 6.61 -18.70
C THR A 81 4.19 6.83 -17.41
N SER A 82 3.01 6.24 -17.26
CA SER A 82 2.19 6.40 -16.06
C SER A 82 1.35 5.18 -15.74
N LEU A 83 1.34 4.80 -14.46
CA LEU A 83 0.45 3.80 -13.90
C LEU A 83 -0.41 4.44 -12.81
N GLN A 84 -1.72 4.25 -12.85
CA GLN A 84 -2.66 4.76 -11.84
C GLN A 84 -3.44 3.60 -11.24
N PHE A 85 -3.30 3.41 -9.94
CA PHE A 85 -3.90 2.32 -9.19
C PHE A 85 -5.08 2.83 -8.34
N PRO A 86 -6.28 2.25 -8.49
CA PRO A 86 -7.38 2.51 -7.58
C PRO A 86 -7.00 2.11 -6.15
N PHE A 87 -7.34 2.93 -5.17
CA PHE A 87 -7.12 2.64 -3.76
C PHE A 87 -8.45 2.61 -2.99
N ILE A 88 -8.76 1.45 -2.42
CA ILE A 88 -9.93 1.26 -1.56
C ILE A 88 -9.48 1.45 -0.11
N CYS A 89 -10.11 2.39 0.60
CA CYS A 89 -9.81 2.64 2.00
C CYS A 89 -10.53 1.60 2.88
N GLY A 90 -9.77 0.82 3.67
CA GLY A 90 -10.35 -0.08 4.66
C GLY A 90 -11.10 0.69 5.75
N ALA A 91 -12.35 0.29 6.04
CA ALA A 91 -13.09 0.74 7.22
C ALA A 91 -12.59 0.00 8.47
N ALA A 92 -12.71 0.62 9.65
CA ALA A 92 -12.39 -0.05 10.91
C ALA A 92 -13.31 -1.26 11.17
N LYS A 93 -12.72 -2.38 11.64
CA LYS A 93 -13.45 -3.58 12.07
C LYS A 93 -14.50 -3.21 13.12
N ASP A 94 -15.69 -3.80 12.99
CA ASP A 94 -16.88 -3.60 13.84
C ASP A 94 -17.55 -2.22 13.73
N SER A 95 -17.18 -1.39 12.75
CA SER A 95 -17.94 -0.17 12.48
C SER A 95 -19.26 -0.49 11.76
N VAL A 96 -20.31 0.29 12.03
CA VAL A 96 -21.60 0.21 11.30
C VAL A 96 -21.39 0.22 9.78
N TYR A 97 -20.35 0.93 9.32
CA TYR A 97 -19.93 1.06 7.93
C TYR A 97 -19.26 -0.21 7.35
N GLU A 98 -18.70 -1.11 8.15
CA GLU A 98 -18.21 -2.40 7.67
C GLU A 98 -19.36 -3.27 7.15
N ASN A 99 -20.51 -3.22 7.83
CA ASN A 99 -21.72 -3.95 7.42
C ASN A 99 -22.41 -3.27 6.24
N THR A 100 -22.43 -1.93 6.17
CA THR A 100 -22.99 -1.21 5.01
C THR A 100 -22.12 -1.36 3.74
N ALA A 101 -20.78 -1.39 3.87
CA ALA A 101 -19.88 -1.65 2.75
C ALA A 101 -20.07 -3.05 2.13
N LYS A 102 -20.54 -4.04 2.92
CA LYS A 102 -20.91 -5.38 2.43
C LYS A 102 -22.22 -5.38 1.62
N SER A 103 -23.11 -4.41 1.82
CA SER A 103 -24.43 -4.34 1.18
C SER A 103 -24.54 -3.29 0.06
N ALA A 104 -23.64 -2.32 0.00
CA ALA A 104 -23.68 -1.26 -1.02
C ALA A 104 -23.05 -1.74 -2.34
N LYS A 105 -23.91 -2.16 -3.29
CA LYS A 105 -23.57 -2.50 -4.69
C LYS A 105 -23.11 -1.31 -5.57
N HIS A 106 -22.66 -0.19 -4.99
CA HIS A 106 -22.35 1.03 -5.76
C HIS A 106 -20.99 1.62 -5.34
N ASP A 107 -20.06 1.71 -6.30
CA ASP A 107 -18.77 2.41 -6.27
C ASP A 107 -17.87 2.14 -5.03
N LEU A 108 -17.06 1.08 -5.10
CA LEU A 108 -16.03 0.72 -4.09
C LEU A 108 -14.94 1.80 -3.89
N VAL A 109 -14.84 2.75 -4.81
CA VAL A 109 -13.89 3.87 -4.79
C VAL A 109 -14.64 5.17 -4.51
N GLY A 110 -14.21 5.90 -3.48
CA GLY A 110 -14.86 7.13 -3.04
C GLY A 110 -14.10 7.82 -1.91
N PRO A 111 -14.68 8.87 -1.30
CA PRO A 111 -14.09 9.55 -0.16
C PRO A 111 -13.77 8.53 0.94
N ALA A 112 -12.65 8.71 1.63
CA ALA A 112 -12.25 7.77 2.67
C ALA A 112 -13.35 7.64 3.75
N PRO A 113 -13.57 6.46 4.34
CA PRO A 113 -14.63 6.27 5.32
C PRO A 113 -14.44 7.19 6.54
N PRO A 114 -15.51 7.48 7.31
CA PRO A 114 -15.40 8.28 8.54
C PRO A 114 -14.38 7.70 9.54
N THR A 115 -14.22 6.38 9.54
CA THR A 115 -13.31 5.61 10.38
C THR A 115 -12.22 4.93 9.54
N VAL A 116 -11.15 5.67 9.27
CA VAL A 116 -9.94 5.16 8.60
C VAL A 116 -8.88 4.71 9.59
N ARG A 117 -8.28 3.54 9.35
CA ARG A 117 -7.14 3.03 10.11
C ARG A 117 -5.81 3.50 9.53
N TRP A 118 -4.74 3.33 10.30
CA TRP A 118 -3.38 3.49 9.79
C TRP A 118 -3.04 2.31 8.87
N THR A 119 -2.45 2.63 7.73
CA THR A 119 -2.12 1.68 6.67
C THR A 119 -0.62 1.64 6.43
N CYS A 120 -0.07 0.44 6.37
CA CYS A 120 1.24 0.16 5.82
C CYS A 120 1.03 -0.33 4.39
N LEU A 121 1.40 0.49 3.40
CA LEU A 121 1.42 0.10 2.00
C LEU A 121 2.83 -0.35 1.64
N SER A 122 2.95 -1.52 1.02
CA SER A 122 4.17 -2.00 0.37
C SER A 122 3.94 -2.08 -1.14
N MET A 123 4.90 -1.65 -1.92
CA MET A 123 4.84 -1.65 -3.38
C MET A 123 6.12 -2.25 -3.95
N ASP A 124 5.99 -3.35 -4.71
CA ASP A 124 7.12 -3.97 -5.42
C ASP A 124 7.38 -3.23 -6.73
N LEU A 125 8.34 -2.31 -6.72
CA LEU A 125 8.63 -1.45 -7.87
C LEU A 125 9.21 -2.27 -9.04
N HIS A 126 10.00 -3.30 -8.74
CA HIS A 126 10.55 -4.20 -9.77
C HIS A 126 9.43 -4.95 -10.49
N TYR A 127 8.54 -5.58 -9.73
CA TYR A 127 7.44 -6.34 -10.29
C TYR A 127 6.50 -5.45 -11.11
N ILE A 128 6.09 -4.30 -10.56
CA ILE A 128 5.16 -3.39 -11.23
C ILE A 128 5.73 -2.90 -12.56
N LEU A 129 6.99 -2.44 -12.59
CA LEU A 129 7.59 -1.98 -13.84
C LEU A 129 7.80 -3.10 -14.85
N SER A 130 8.22 -4.28 -14.39
CA SER A 130 8.44 -5.43 -15.26
C SER A 130 7.14 -5.95 -15.87
N VAL A 131 6.07 -6.04 -15.08
CA VAL A 131 4.82 -6.68 -15.52
C VAL A 131 3.96 -5.71 -16.34
N TYR A 132 3.80 -4.46 -15.90
CA TYR A 132 2.89 -3.54 -16.58
C TYR A 132 3.52 -2.82 -17.76
N LEU A 133 4.84 -2.64 -17.76
CA LEU A 133 5.54 -1.81 -18.76
C LEU A 133 6.71 -2.53 -19.44
N ASN A 134 7.04 -3.76 -19.03
CA ASN A 134 8.23 -4.48 -19.50
C ASN A 134 9.52 -3.66 -19.35
N ARG A 135 9.66 -2.94 -18.23
CA ARG A 135 10.85 -2.12 -17.90
C ARG A 135 11.51 -2.58 -16.61
N ARG A 136 12.80 -2.28 -16.48
CA ARG A 136 13.59 -2.58 -15.28
C ARG A 136 13.72 -1.36 -14.38
N HIS A 137 13.48 -1.58 -13.09
CA HIS A 137 13.64 -0.57 -12.05
C HIS A 137 15.11 -0.15 -11.93
N SER A 138 15.37 1.16 -11.92
CA SER A 138 16.69 1.70 -11.55
C SER A 138 16.65 2.26 -10.13
N HIS A 139 15.82 3.27 -9.90
CA HIS A 139 15.68 3.90 -8.58
C HIS A 139 14.40 4.73 -8.48
N LEU A 140 13.93 4.94 -7.25
CA LEU A 140 12.92 5.93 -6.94
C LEU A 140 13.54 7.33 -7.00
N LYS A 141 13.03 8.15 -7.93
CA LYS A 141 13.54 9.51 -8.19
C LYS A 141 12.89 10.53 -7.28
N SER A 142 11.57 10.52 -7.15
CA SER A 142 10.86 11.45 -6.26
C SER A 142 9.54 10.88 -5.74
N VAL A 143 9.08 11.44 -4.63
CA VAL A 143 7.78 11.14 -4.03
C VAL A 143 7.00 12.44 -3.86
N LYS A 144 5.77 12.45 -4.36
CA LYS A 144 4.80 13.54 -4.17
C LYS A 144 3.62 13.03 -3.34
N LEU A 145 3.50 13.54 -2.12
CA LEU A 145 2.39 13.26 -1.20
C LEU A 145 1.41 14.42 -1.24
N CYS A 146 0.25 14.22 -1.87
CA CYS A 146 -0.80 15.23 -1.95
C CYS A 146 -1.54 15.39 -0.62
N SER A 147 -2.35 16.44 -0.50
CA SER A 147 -3.05 16.74 0.75
C SER A 147 -4.11 15.70 1.12
N ASN A 148 -4.62 15.86 2.33
CA ASN A 148 -5.63 15.00 2.96
C ASN A 148 -5.09 13.64 3.39
N MET A 149 -3.88 13.62 3.94
CA MET A 149 -3.33 12.44 4.60
C MET A 149 -2.45 12.80 5.80
N ALA A 150 -2.37 11.88 6.75
CA ALA A 150 -1.33 11.85 7.77
C ALA A 150 -0.28 10.80 7.37
N VAL A 151 0.99 11.13 7.51
CA VAL A 151 2.12 10.28 7.12
C VAL A 151 3.00 10.10 8.34
N LYS A 152 3.24 8.85 8.71
CA LYS A 152 4.23 8.51 9.75
C LYS A 152 5.62 8.48 9.13
N ASN A 153 5.79 7.68 8.07
CA ASN A 153 7.08 7.50 7.43
C ASN A 153 6.94 6.92 6.00
N MET A 154 8.01 7.02 5.22
CA MET A 154 8.20 6.32 3.95
C MET A 154 9.66 5.90 3.81
N PHE A 155 9.90 4.72 3.24
CA PHE A 155 11.24 4.20 3.06
C PHE A 155 11.27 3.14 1.95
N THR A 156 12.47 2.77 1.52
CA THR A 156 12.68 1.66 0.58
C THR A 156 13.44 0.52 1.23
N SER A 157 13.24 -0.71 0.75
CA SER A 157 13.93 -1.90 1.24
C SER A 157 14.06 -2.92 0.13
N ASP A 158 15.17 -3.66 0.09
CA ASP A 158 15.32 -4.82 -0.80
C ASP A 158 14.64 -6.08 -0.26
N LEU A 159 14.40 -6.10 1.06
CA LEU A 159 13.68 -7.17 1.73
C LEU A 159 12.19 -6.87 1.76
N LEU A 160 11.38 -7.92 1.60
CA LEU A 160 9.96 -7.86 1.87
C LEU A 160 9.72 -7.89 3.39
N LEU A 161 9.33 -6.74 3.94
CA LEU A 161 9.10 -6.59 5.36
C LEU A 161 7.63 -6.85 5.69
N ASP A 162 7.38 -7.79 6.60
CA ASP A 162 6.05 -8.05 7.14
C ASP A 162 5.85 -7.22 8.42
N PRO A 163 4.90 -6.26 8.43
CA PRO A 163 4.64 -5.45 9.61
C PRO A 163 3.94 -6.22 10.74
N GLY A 164 3.33 -7.38 10.43
CA GLY A 164 2.69 -8.26 11.40
C GLY A 164 3.66 -9.21 12.11
N LEU A 165 4.88 -9.37 11.59
CA LEU A 165 5.89 -10.28 12.12
C LEU A 165 6.76 -9.59 13.17
N SER A 166 6.87 -10.19 14.36
CA SER A 166 7.77 -9.71 15.40
C SER A 166 9.22 -10.20 15.19
N PHE A 167 10.19 -9.48 15.76
CA PHE A 167 11.60 -9.89 15.73
C PHE A 167 11.85 -11.26 16.38
N SER A 168 11.13 -11.57 17.46
CA SER A 168 11.21 -12.87 18.13
C SER A 168 10.72 -13.99 17.23
N GLU A 169 9.58 -13.79 16.55
CA GLU A 169 9.03 -14.76 15.60
C GLU A 169 9.94 -14.92 14.39
N ALA A 170 10.47 -13.83 13.83
CA ALA A 170 11.41 -13.87 12.72
C ALA A 170 12.71 -14.63 13.08
N LYS A 171 13.21 -14.46 14.31
CA LYS A 171 14.37 -15.20 14.82
C LYS A 171 14.05 -16.69 14.99
N GLN A 172 12.88 -17.02 15.52
CA GLN A 172 12.44 -18.41 15.69
C GLN A 172 12.22 -19.14 14.36
N LEU A 173 11.69 -18.44 13.35
CA LEU A 173 11.43 -19.00 12.03
C LEU A 173 12.71 -19.08 11.16
N GLY A 174 13.86 -18.58 11.63
CA GLY A 174 15.08 -18.50 10.82
C GLY A 174 14.94 -17.61 9.58
N VAL A 175 13.89 -16.77 9.53
CA VAL A 175 13.52 -15.92 8.40
C VAL A 175 14.46 -14.71 8.26
N SER A 176 15.39 -14.55 9.19
CA SER A 176 16.39 -13.48 9.11
C SER A 176 17.35 -13.76 7.95
N SER A 177 17.14 -13.06 6.82
CA SER A 177 17.99 -12.93 5.62
C SER A 177 18.01 -14.04 4.56
N SER A 178 17.67 -15.30 4.83
CA SER A 178 17.75 -16.38 3.83
C SER A 178 16.59 -16.41 2.81
N GLN A 179 15.40 -15.93 3.19
CA GLN A 179 14.19 -15.97 2.34
C GLN A 179 13.83 -14.62 1.72
N GLY A 180 14.67 -13.58 1.88
CA GLY A 180 14.40 -12.24 1.37
C GLY A 180 13.20 -11.54 2.05
N THR A 181 12.76 -12.05 3.20
CA THR A 181 11.67 -11.47 4.00
C THR A 181 12.16 -11.13 5.42
N GLY A 182 11.45 -10.27 6.15
CA GLY A 182 11.86 -9.91 7.51
C GLY A 182 10.84 -9.08 8.28
N PRO A 183 11.06 -8.84 9.58
CA PRO A 183 10.21 -7.96 10.38
C PRO A 183 10.50 -6.49 10.05
N VAL A 184 9.49 -5.63 10.14
CA VAL A 184 9.69 -4.18 9.97
C VAL A 184 10.54 -3.61 11.12
N PRO A 185 11.60 -2.80 10.84
CA PRO A 185 12.39 -2.12 11.86
C PRO A 185 11.55 -1.36 12.87
N ARG A 186 11.98 -1.32 14.14
CA ARG A 186 11.21 -0.72 15.24
C ARG A 186 10.81 0.74 14.96
N ASP A 187 11.72 1.54 14.41
CA ASP A 187 11.43 2.95 14.09
C ASP A 187 10.45 3.11 12.92
N MET A 188 10.36 2.06 12.10
CA MET A 188 9.53 1.96 10.91
C MET A 188 8.22 1.20 11.14
N SER A 189 7.95 0.70 12.36
CA SER A 189 6.79 -0.13 12.65
C SER A 189 5.67 0.64 13.33
N PHE A 190 4.44 0.11 13.29
CA PHE A 190 3.35 0.61 14.12
C PHE A 190 3.38 -0.04 15.51
N PRO A 191 3.08 0.72 16.58
CA PRO A 191 3.08 0.17 17.93
C PRO A 191 1.92 -0.82 18.10
N VAL A 192 2.19 -1.96 18.73
CA VAL A 192 1.18 -2.98 19.04
C VAL A 192 1.11 -3.14 20.57
N PRO A 193 -0.06 -2.89 21.22
CA PRO A 193 -0.24 -3.17 22.64
C PRO A 193 -0.03 -4.65 22.97
N LYS A 194 0.40 -4.94 24.20
CA LYS A 194 0.56 -6.32 24.68
C LYS A 194 -0.75 -7.10 24.51
N GLY A 195 -0.66 -8.31 23.97
CA GLY A 195 -1.81 -9.21 23.77
C GLY A 195 -2.69 -8.89 22.56
N GLN A 196 -2.40 -7.85 21.78
CA GLN A 196 -3.13 -7.55 20.55
C GLN A 196 -2.38 -8.00 19.29
N ARG A 197 -3.12 -8.27 18.21
CA ARG A 197 -2.55 -8.64 16.90
C ARG A 197 -2.49 -7.41 16.00
N TRP A 198 -1.39 -7.27 15.25
CA TRP A 198 -1.15 -6.13 14.37
C TRP A 198 -2.31 -5.90 13.37
N HIS A 199 -2.80 -6.96 12.71
CA HIS A 199 -3.86 -6.88 11.69
C HIS A 199 -5.24 -6.47 12.23
N HIS A 200 -5.45 -6.57 13.55
CA HIS A 200 -6.68 -6.07 14.16
C HIS A 200 -6.65 -4.53 14.27
N LEU A 201 -5.46 -3.94 14.34
CA LEU A 201 -5.27 -2.50 14.57
C LEU A 201 -5.01 -1.72 13.28
N TYR A 202 -4.31 -2.35 12.34
CA TYR A 202 -3.76 -1.68 11.15
C TYR A 202 -4.08 -2.44 9.87
N ASP A 203 -4.03 -1.72 8.76
CA ASP A 203 -4.14 -2.27 7.41
C ASP A 203 -2.75 -2.51 6.81
N TYR A 204 -2.51 -3.70 6.27
CA TYR A 204 -1.34 -3.98 5.44
C TYR A 204 -1.80 -4.23 4.02
N ILE A 205 -1.32 -3.41 3.08
CA ILE A 205 -1.66 -3.53 1.67
C ILE A 205 -0.39 -3.81 0.90
N ARG A 206 -0.42 -4.81 0.03
CA ARG A 206 0.68 -5.16 -0.85
C ARG A 206 0.30 -4.97 -2.31
N CYS A 207 0.99 -4.06 -2.98
CA CYS A 207 0.84 -3.82 -4.41
C CYS A 207 2.03 -4.48 -5.14
N GLY A 208 1.73 -5.43 -6.04
CA GLY A 208 2.76 -6.20 -6.75
C GLY A 208 2.54 -7.70 -6.84
N PHE A 209 1.34 -8.20 -6.56
CA PHE A 209 0.94 -9.57 -6.88
C PHE A 209 -0.28 -9.52 -7.80
N MET A 210 -0.17 -10.07 -9.01
CA MET A 210 -1.35 -10.46 -9.79
C MET A 210 -2.06 -11.57 -9.03
N CYS A 211 -3.15 -11.24 -8.33
CA CYS A 211 -4.18 -12.24 -8.09
C CYS A 211 -4.98 -12.31 -9.40
N VAL A 212 -4.79 -13.39 -10.17
CA VAL A 212 -5.53 -13.63 -11.42
C VAL A 212 -6.96 -14.06 -11.06
N CYS A 213 -7.72 -13.14 -10.49
CA CYS A 213 -9.18 -13.21 -10.41
C CYS A 213 -9.70 -11.99 -11.17
N GLY A 214 -9.95 -12.16 -12.47
CA GLY A 214 -10.72 -11.28 -13.35
C GLY A 214 -10.52 -9.77 -13.19
N PHE A 215 -9.65 -9.18 -14.03
CA PHE A 215 -9.62 -7.76 -14.44
C PHE A 215 -9.67 -6.62 -13.40
N TYR A 216 -9.77 -6.90 -12.10
CA TYR A 216 -9.64 -5.90 -11.04
C TYR A 216 -8.38 -6.19 -10.25
N LEU A 217 -7.46 -5.23 -10.25
CA LEU A 217 -6.39 -5.22 -9.26
C LEU A 217 -7.01 -4.85 -7.90
N VAL A 218 -7.56 -5.84 -7.21
CA VAL A 218 -7.89 -5.68 -5.80
C VAL A 218 -6.55 -5.55 -5.09
N LEU A 219 -6.32 -4.40 -4.44
CA LEU A 219 -5.25 -4.25 -3.45
C LEU A 219 -5.57 -5.24 -2.32
N VAL A 220 -5.05 -6.45 -2.42
CA VAL A 220 -5.30 -7.50 -1.43
C VAL A 220 -4.55 -7.12 -0.16
N ALA A 221 -5.31 -6.78 0.87
CA ALA A 221 -4.80 -6.79 2.23
C ALA A 221 -4.60 -8.24 2.65
N GLN A 222 -3.37 -8.74 2.56
CA GLN A 222 -3.06 -10.10 2.98
C GLN A 222 -3.00 -10.15 4.51
N GLU A 223 -4.00 -10.78 5.14
CA GLU A 223 -3.91 -11.21 6.55
C GLU A 223 -3.13 -12.54 6.60
N PRO A 224 -2.00 -12.64 7.33
CA PRO A 224 -1.11 -13.80 7.30
C PRO A 224 -1.66 -15.05 8.03
N ASN A 225 -2.92 -15.06 8.47
CA ASN A 225 -3.44 -16.15 9.32
C ASN A 225 -4.90 -16.58 9.04
N ARG A 226 -5.46 -16.22 7.89
CA ARG A 226 -6.67 -16.89 7.36
C ARG A 226 -6.40 -17.33 5.93
N ARG A 227 -6.58 -18.63 5.66
CA ARG A 227 -6.67 -19.22 4.30
C ARG A 227 -7.99 -18.82 3.60
N THR A 228 -8.46 -17.60 3.83
CA THR A 228 -9.72 -17.09 3.30
C THR A 228 -9.41 -15.80 2.60
N ILE A 229 -9.30 -15.90 1.27
CA ILE A 229 -9.41 -14.74 0.39
C ILE A 229 -10.84 -14.23 0.60
N VAL A 230 -11.00 -13.07 1.24
CA VAL A 230 -12.29 -12.37 1.21
C VAL A 230 -12.36 -11.72 -0.16
N ALA A 231 -12.75 -12.52 -1.15
CA ALA A 231 -13.20 -12.03 -2.43
C ALA A 231 -14.49 -11.24 -2.15
N TRP A 232 -14.43 -9.93 -2.35
CA TRP A 232 -15.63 -9.11 -2.38
C TRP A 232 -16.44 -9.53 -3.61
N GLY A 233 -17.72 -9.84 -3.39
CA GLY A 233 -18.47 -10.80 -4.19
C GLY A 233 -18.54 -10.52 -5.69
N PHE A 234 -18.23 -11.55 -6.46
CA PHE A 234 -19.01 -11.92 -7.65
C PHE A 234 -19.42 -13.39 -7.46
N GLU A 235 -20.67 -13.62 -7.09
CA GLU A 235 -21.32 -14.92 -7.28
C GLU A 235 -21.46 -15.16 -8.78
N GLN A 236 -20.44 -15.76 -9.36
CA GLN A 236 -20.44 -16.70 -10.50
C GLN A 236 -18.98 -16.80 -10.98
N ILE A 237 -18.18 -17.58 -10.24
CA ILE A 237 -17.08 -18.44 -10.71
C ILE A 237 -16.71 -19.24 -9.47
N MET A 238 -17.53 -20.24 -9.19
CA MET A 238 -17.12 -21.40 -8.40
C MET A 238 -16.23 -22.24 -9.33
N VAL A 239 -15.19 -22.87 -8.76
CA VAL A 239 -14.18 -23.71 -9.43
C VAL A 239 -12.99 -22.91 -10.01
N ILE A 240 -12.01 -22.63 -9.15
CA ILE A 240 -10.55 -22.88 -9.33
C ILE A 240 -9.87 -22.26 -8.08
N VAL A 241 -10.04 -22.91 -6.93
CA VAL A 241 -9.14 -22.76 -5.76
C VAL A 241 -8.77 -24.17 -5.32
N LYS A 242 -8.14 -24.88 -6.25
CA LYS A 242 -7.42 -26.14 -6.05
C LYS A 242 -6.49 -26.22 -7.26
N PHE A 243 -5.18 -26.40 -7.03
CA PHE A 243 -4.06 -26.26 -8.00
C PHE A 243 -3.41 -24.87 -8.13
N CYS A 244 -2.70 -24.45 -7.07
CA CYS A 244 -1.47 -23.66 -7.25
C CYS A 244 -0.42 -23.90 -6.14
N TYR A 245 -0.50 -25.06 -5.48
CA TYR A 245 0.56 -25.58 -4.60
C TYR A 245 0.68 -27.07 -4.84
N LEU A 246 1.35 -27.42 -5.95
CA LEU A 246 2.00 -28.71 -6.18
C LEU A 246 2.94 -28.50 -7.37
N ASN A 247 4.13 -28.00 -7.05
CA ASN A 247 5.43 -28.49 -7.49
C ASN A 247 6.50 -27.76 -6.67
#